data_AF-A0A1M4MM81-F1
#
_entry.id   AF-A0A1M4MM81-F1
#
_cell.length_a   1.000
_cell.length_b   1.000
_cell.length_c   1.000
_cell.angle_alpha   90.00
_cell.angle_beta   90.00
_cell.angle_gamma   90.00
#
_symmetry.space_group_name_H-M   'P 1'
#
loop_
_entity.id
_entity.type
_entity.pdbx_description
1 polymer ?
#
loop_
_entity_poly.entity_id
_entity_poly.type
_entity_poly.pdbx_seq_one_letter_code
_entity_poly.pdbx_strand_id
1 'polypeptide(L)'
;MATWAADCAERVLPLFEEARPEDDRPRRAIEVCRTWVRTGVFRMAEIRGASLGAHAAARDADGGSAAQFAARAAGQAVATAHVPQHAYGAAYYALKAVAAADPANAVAGVAAEREWQAARLPGGLREEIMERIVVLERGGGVLVKLRKGEGF
;
A
#
# COMPACT_ATOMS: atom_id res chain seq x y z
N MET A 1 11.31 4.07 -5.75
CA MET A 1 10.54 3.31 -4.75
C MET A 1 9.31 4.05 -4.24
N ALA A 2 9.41 5.25 -3.65
CA ALA A 2 8.21 5.89 -3.10
C ALA A 2 7.16 6.30 -4.15
N THR A 3 7.56 6.66 -5.37
CA THR A 3 6.61 6.85 -6.49
C THR A 3 5.74 5.62 -6.68
N TRP A 4 6.38 4.45 -6.80
CA TRP A 4 5.69 3.17 -6.93
C TRP A 4 4.82 2.83 -5.71
N ALA A 5 5.31 3.11 -4.49
CA ALA A 5 4.53 2.89 -3.28
C ALA A 5 3.27 3.78 -3.23
N ALA A 6 3.39 5.05 -3.63
CA ALA A 6 2.26 5.97 -3.75
C ALA A 6 1.30 5.54 -4.86
N ASP A 7 1.81 5.09 -6.01
CA ASP A 7 1.03 4.54 -7.12
C ASP A 7 0.16 3.34 -6.64
N CYS A 8 0.74 2.43 -5.86
CA CYS A 8 0.01 1.28 -5.30
C CYS A 8 -1.07 1.72 -4.30
N ALA A 9 -0.74 2.65 -3.40
CA ALA A 9 -1.68 3.13 -2.37
C ALA A 9 -2.84 3.93 -2.98
N GLU A 10 -2.58 4.72 -4.03
CA GLU A 10 -3.58 5.55 -4.69
C GLU A 10 -4.65 4.72 -5.42
N ARG A 11 -4.30 3.54 -5.95
CA ARG A 11 -5.28 2.63 -6.59
C ARG A 11 -6.36 2.12 -5.65
N VAL A 12 -6.01 1.99 -4.37
CA VAL A 12 -6.91 1.46 -3.35
C VAL A 12 -7.49 2.55 -2.45
N LEU A 13 -7.03 3.80 -2.59
CA LEU A 13 -7.54 4.94 -1.83
C LEU A 13 -9.07 5.08 -1.90
N PRO A 14 -9.75 4.93 -3.07
CA PRO A 14 -11.20 5.05 -3.14
C PRO A 14 -11.95 4.10 -2.20
N LEU A 15 -11.39 2.92 -1.90
CA LEU A 15 -11.98 1.94 -0.97
C LEU A 15 -12.04 2.47 0.47
N PHE A 16 -11.10 3.34 0.85
CA PHE A 16 -11.15 4.02 2.14
C PHE A 16 -12.15 5.18 2.11
N GLU A 17 -12.12 5.99 1.06
CA GLU A 17 -12.92 7.22 0.97
C GLU A 17 -14.41 6.95 0.83
N GLU A 18 -14.79 5.86 0.15
CA GLU A 18 -16.18 5.43 0.09
C GLU A 18 -16.71 5.04 1.49
N ALA A 19 -15.89 4.36 2.28
CA ALA A 19 -16.26 3.92 3.62
C ALA A 19 -16.17 5.06 4.67
N ARG A 20 -15.29 6.05 4.46
CA ARG A 20 -14.94 7.12 5.40
C ARG A 20 -14.75 8.46 4.68
N PRO A 21 -15.81 9.04 4.07
CA PRO A 21 -15.67 10.20 3.19
C PRO A 21 -15.16 11.48 3.88
N GLU A 22 -15.40 11.61 5.18
CA GLU A 22 -14.98 12.76 5.99
C GLU A 22 -13.55 12.63 6.55
N ASP A 23 -12.83 11.55 6.23
CA ASP A 23 -11.50 11.26 6.77
C ASP A 23 -10.45 11.32 5.65
N ASP A 24 -9.67 12.40 5.63
CA ASP A 24 -8.68 12.67 4.58
C ASP A 24 -7.28 12.10 4.90
N ARG A 25 -7.09 11.47 6.07
CA ARG A 25 -5.75 11.09 6.56
C ARG A 25 -4.97 10.20 5.57
N PRO A 26 -5.56 9.18 4.92
CA PRO A 26 -4.84 8.39 3.92
C PRO A 26 -4.50 9.16 2.65
N ARG A 27 -5.41 10.00 2.14
CA ARG A 27 -5.17 10.87 0.99
C ARG A 27 -4.01 11.82 1.28
N ARG A 28 -4.04 12.50 2.43
CA ARG A 28 -2.98 13.40 2.87
C ARG A 28 -1.62 12.70 2.94
N ALA A 29 -1.57 11.44 3.40
CA ALA A 29 -0.33 10.67 3.41
C ALA A 29 0.24 10.43 2.00
N ILE A 30 -0.60 10.09 1.02
CA ILE A 30 -0.18 9.94 -0.38
C ILE A 30 0.33 11.28 -0.93
N GLU A 31 -0.38 12.38 -0.67
CA GLU A 31 0.03 13.72 -1.11
C GLU A 31 1.37 14.18 -0.53
N VAL A 32 1.60 13.91 0.76
CA VAL A 32 2.91 14.15 1.40
C VAL A 32 3.99 13.33 0.72
N CYS A 33 3.73 12.05 0.45
CA CYS A 33 4.67 11.18 -0.26
C CYS A 33 5.01 11.73 -1.66
N ARG A 34 3.99 12.09 -2.44
CA ARG A 34 4.14 12.69 -3.79
C ARG A 34 4.89 14.01 -3.75
N THR A 35 4.64 14.85 -2.73
CA THR A 35 5.34 16.11 -2.53
C THR A 35 6.82 15.89 -2.24
N TRP A 36 7.15 14.93 -1.37
CA TRP A 36 8.53 14.53 -1.14
C TRP A 36 9.20 14.01 -2.41
N VAL A 37 8.56 13.11 -3.17
CA VAL A 37 9.09 12.58 -4.45
C VAL A 37 9.40 13.71 -5.43
N ARG A 38 8.51 14.71 -5.56
CA ARG A 38 8.66 15.82 -6.50
C ARG A 38 9.74 16.83 -6.08
N THR A 39 9.86 17.09 -4.78
CA THR A 39 10.71 18.18 -4.27
C THR A 39 12.05 17.72 -3.71
N GLY A 40 12.16 16.45 -3.31
CA GLY A 40 13.27 15.93 -2.53
C GLY A 40 13.37 16.45 -1.10
N VAL A 41 12.47 17.35 -0.67
CA VAL A 41 12.56 18.01 0.64
C VAL A 41 11.99 17.09 1.72
N PHE A 42 12.89 16.48 2.50
CA PHE A 42 12.52 15.60 3.61
C PHE A 42 12.31 16.40 4.91
N ARG A 43 11.16 16.19 5.56
CA ARG A 43 10.86 16.71 6.90
C ARG A 43 10.32 15.59 7.78
N MET A 44 11.14 15.12 8.72
CA MET A 44 10.81 13.95 9.55
C MET A 44 9.45 14.07 10.25
N ALA A 45 9.15 15.24 10.83
CA ALA A 45 7.88 15.47 11.53
C ALA A 45 6.66 15.35 10.59
N GLU A 46 6.75 15.89 9.37
CA GLU A 46 5.67 15.83 8.38
C GLU A 46 5.47 14.39 7.86
N ILE A 47 6.55 13.73 7.43
CA ILE A 47 6.52 12.34 6.95
C ILE A 47 5.97 11.40 8.03
N ARG A 48 6.50 11.50 9.25
CA ARG A 48 6.05 10.66 10.37
C ARG A 48 4.61 10.96 10.76
N GLY A 49 4.23 12.23 10.83
CA GLY A 49 2.87 12.65 11.16
C GLY A 49 1.85 12.10 10.17
N ALA A 50 2.12 12.25 8.87
CA ALA A 50 1.28 11.71 7.81
C ALA A 50 1.18 10.17 7.86
N SER A 51 2.30 9.47 8.06
CA SER A 51 2.33 8.00 8.18
C SER A 51 1.49 7.51 9.36
N LEU A 52 1.71 8.11 10.54
CA LEU A 52 0.99 7.75 11.76
C LEU A 52 -0.50 8.11 11.66
N GLY A 53 -0.85 9.22 11.01
CA GLY A 53 -2.23 9.62 10.73
C GLY A 53 -2.96 8.58 9.89
N ALA A 54 -2.38 8.14 8.77
CA ALA A 54 -2.97 7.09 7.94
C ALA A 54 -3.08 5.74 8.70
N HIS A 55 -2.09 5.40 9.54
CA HIS A 55 -2.18 4.21 10.39
C HIS A 55 -3.22 4.33 11.50
N ALA A 56 -3.51 5.53 12.00
CA ALA A 56 -4.63 5.77 12.91
C ALA A 56 -5.97 5.59 12.19
N ALA A 57 -6.12 6.17 10.99
CA ALA A 57 -7.30 5.97 10.15
C ALA A 57 -7.59 4.49 9.85
N ALA A 58 -6.53 3.70 9.62
CA ALA A 58 -6.65 2.26 9.47
C ALA A 58 -7.13 1.51 10.71
N ARG A 59 -6.83 2.03 11.92
CA ARG A 59 -7.30 1.45 13.19
C ARG A 59 -8.75 1.83 13.49
N ASP A 60 -9.18 2.99 13.00
CA ASP A 60 -10.54 3.48 13.18
C ASP A 60 -11.54 2.84 12.19
N ALA A 61 -11.04 2.22 11.12
CA ALA A 61 -11.82 1.42 10.17
C ALA A 61 -12.03 -0.02 10.65
N ASP A 62 -13.08 -0.67 10.12
CA ASP A 62 -13.43 -2.05 10.49
C ASP A 62 -12.27 -3.02 10.23
N GLY A 63 -12.06 -3.93 11.19
CA GLY A 63 -10.98 -4.92 11.14
C GLY A 63 -11.10 -5.83 9.91
N GLY A 64 -10.03 -5.92 9.12
CA GLY A 64 -10.01 -6.75 7.91
C GLY A 64 -10.71 -6.15 6.69
N SER A 65 -11.24 -4.92 6.79
CA SER A 65 -11.91 -4.25 5.66
C SER A 65 -10.93 -3.76 4.59
N ALA A 66 -11.46 -3.54 3.39
CA ALA A 66 -10.75 -2.90 2.29
C ALA A 66 -10.23 -1.50 2.68
N ALA A 67 -11.07 -0.72 3.37
CA ALA A 67 -10.71 0.61 3.90
C ALA A 67 -9.50 0.53 4.85
N GLN A 68 -9.53 -0.36 5.84
CA GLN A 68 -8.40 -0.55 6.77
C GLN A 68 -7.09 -0.82 6.00
N PHE A 69 -7.11 -1.73 5.02
CA PHE A 69 -5.91 -2.05 4.26
C PHE A 69 -5.46 -0.91 3.35
N ALA A 70 -6.37 -0.19 2.69
CA ALA A 70 -6.05 1.00 1.90
C ALA A 70 -5.36 2.09 2.73
N ALA A 71 -5.86 2.38 3.94
CA ALA A 71 -5.23 3.33 4.85
C ALA A 71 -3.83 2.87 5.32
N ARG A 72 -3.64 1.56 5.56
CA ARG A 72 -2.30 1.01 5.84
C ARG A 72 -1.36 1.15 4.65
N ALA A 73 -1.85 0.96 3.42
CA ALA A 73 -1.05 1.14 2.21
C ALA A 73 -0.54 2.58 2.10
N ALA A 74 -1.41 3.58 2.32
CA ALA A 74 -1.04 4.99 2.33
C ALA A 74 0.01 5.34 3.40
N GLY A 75 -0.15 4.84 4.63
CA GLY A 75 0.81 5.05 5.72
C GLY A 75 2.20 4.47 5.44
N GLN A 76 2.25 3.31 4.77
CA GLN A 76 3.52 2.71 4.30
C GLN A 76 4.10 3.48 3.11
N ALA A 77 3.27 3.96 2.20
CA ALA A 77 3.72 4.73 1.04
C ALA A 77 4.54 5.95 1.45
N VAL A 78 4.01 6.78 2.37
CA VAL A 78 4.73 7.98 2.85
C VAL A 78 5.96 7.63 3.70
N ALA A 79 5.91 6.53 4.47
CA ALA A 79 7.06 6.06 5.24
C ALA A 79 8.25 5.62 4.36
N THR A 80 8.02 5.36 3.07
CA THR A 80 9.08 5.05 2.09
C THR A 80 10.10 6.20 1.98
N ALA A 81 9.70 7.44 2.27
CA ALA A 81 10.61 8.59 2.32
C ALA A 81 11.65 8.48 3.45
N HIS A 82 11.34 7.77 4.54
CA HIS A 82 12.27 7.51 5.63
C HIS A 82 13.14 6.29 5.34
N VAL A 83 12.53 5.17 4.96
CA VAL A 83 13.21 3.89 4.68
C VAL A 83 12.54 3.21 3.46
N PRO A 84 13.26 2.94 2.35
CA PRO A 84 12.69 2.42 1.10
C PRO A 84 11.87 1.13 1.22
N GLN A 85 12.17 0.30 2.22
CA GLN A 85 11.54 -1.00 2.49
C GLN A 85 10.04 -0.88 2.80
N HIS A 86 9.57 0.29 3.25
CA HIS A 86 8.15 0.54 3.44
C HIS A 86 7.34 0.45 2.13
N ALA A 87 7.98 0.60 0.97
CA ALA A 87 7.32 0.43 -0.33
C ALA A 87 6.72 -0.98 -0.49
N TYR A 88 7.38 -2.01 0.04
CA TYR A 88 6.84 -3.37 0.04
C TYR A 88 5.55 -3.46 0.85
N GLY A 89 5.49 -2.74 1.97
CA GLY A 89 4.29 -2.65 2.81
C GLY A 89 3.13 -1.98 2.08
N ALA A 90 3.40 -0.93 1.30
CA ALA A 90 2.37 -0.23 0.53
C ALA A 90 1.73 -1.16 -0.51
N ALA A 91 2.54 -1.82 -1.34
CA ALA A 91 2.08 -2.79 -2.33
C ALA A 91 1.37 -3.98 -1.69
N TYR A 92 1.93 -4.53 -0.60
CA TYR A 92 1.33 -5.62 0.17
C TYR A 92 -0.08 -5.29 0.67
N TYR A 93 -0.26 -4.13 1.29
CA TYR A 93 -1.57 -3.74 1.83
C TYR A 93 -2.55 -3.36 0.73
N ALA A 94 -2.09 -2.82 -0.41
CA ALA A 94 -2.95 -2.61 -1.58
C ALA A 94 -3.55 -3.93 -2.10
N LEU A 95 -2.75 -5.00 -2.21
CA LEU A 95 -3.26 -6.32 -2.60
C LEU A 95 -4.28 -6.86 -1.60
N LYS A 96 -4.08 -6.64 -0.29
CA LYS A 96 -5.06 -7.02 0.73
C LYS A 96 -6.35 -6.21 0.65
N ALA A 97 -6.25 -4.93 0.31
CA ALA A 97 -7.43 -4.07 0.11
C ALA A 97 -8.28 -4.59 -1.06
N VAL A 98 -7.64 -4.95 -2.19
CA VAL A 98 -8.32 -5.57 -3.35
C VAL A 98 -8.99 -6.89 -2.97
N ALA A 99 -8.28 -7.77 -2.26
CA ALA A 99 -8.86 -9.04 -1.81
C ALA A 99 -10.08 -8.86 -0.88
N ALA A 100 -10.05 -7.83 -0.02
CA ALA A 100 -11.13 -7.55 0.91
C ALA A 100 -12.32 -6.81 0.28
N ALA A 101 -12.09 -6.09 -0.83
CA ALA A 101 -13.14 -5.34 -1.53
C ALA A 101 -14.09 -6.26 -2.31
N ASP A 102 -13.56 -7.33 -2.90
CA ASP A 102 -14.35 -8.35 -3.61
C ASP A 102 -13.84 -9.76 -3.27
N PRO A 103 -14.29 -10.33 -2.12
CA PRO A 103 -13.86 -11.67 -1.71
C PRO A 103 -14.21 -12.77 -2.72
N ALA A 104 -15.29 -12.62 -3.47
CA ALA A 104 -15.75 -13.62 -4.45
C ALA A 104 -14.81 -13.70 -5.66
N ASN A 105 -14.20 -12.58 -6.06
CA ASN A 105 -13.24 -12.52 -7.15
C ASN A 105 -11.80 -12.23 -6.69
N ALA A 106 -11.49 -12.46 -5.41
CA ALA A 106 -10.22 -12.06 -4.82
C ALA A 106 -8.99 -12.60 -5.57
N VAL A 107 -9.05 -13.85 -6.07
CA VAL A 107 -7.95 -14.46 -6.85
C VAL A 107 -7.64 -13.64 -8.09
N ALA A 108 -8.65 -13.39 -8.93
CA ALA A 108 -8.48 -12.64 -10.17
C ALA A 108 -8.11 -11.17 -9.91
N GLY A 109 -8.76 -10.53 -8.94
CA GLY A 109 -8.50 -9.14 -8.57
C GLY A 109 -7.08 -8.92 -8.06
N VAL A 110 -6.61 -9.77 -7.15
CA VAL A 110 -5.24 -9.69 -6.62
C VAL A 110 -4.20 -10.00 -7.70
N ALA A 111 -4.46 -10.97 -8.57
CA ALA A 111 -3.56 -11.26 -9.70
C ALA A 111 -3.41 -10.05 -10.62
N ALA A 112 -4.53 -9.45 -11.05
CA ALA A 112 -4.55 -8.27 -11.90
C ALA A 112 -3.84 -7.06 -11.25
N GLU A 113 -4.10 -6.81 -9.96
CA GLU A 113 -3.43 -5.73 -9.23
C GLU A 113 -1.92 -6.02 -9.08
N ARG A 114 -1.52 -7.26 -8.79
CA ARG A 114 -0.11 -7.64 -8.68
C ARG A 114 0.64 -7.45 -10.00
N GLU A 115 0.04 -7.85 -11.11
CA GLU A 115 0.59 -7.61 -12.46
C GLU A 115 0.70 -6.11 -12.75
N TRP A 116 -0.33 -5.33 -12.38
CA TRP A 116 -0.29 -3.88 -12.52
C TRP A 116 0.88 -3.28 -11.75
N GLN A 117 1.07 -3.66 -10.48
CA GLN A 117 2.16 -3.19 -9.63
C GLN A 117 3.53 -3.57 -10.21
N ALA A 118 3.70 -4.81 -10.69
CA ALA A 118 4.94 -5.29 -11.30
C ALA A 118 5.32 -4.50 -12.57
N ALA A 119 4.33 -4.12 -13.38
CA ALA A 119 4.55 -3.34 -14.59
C ALA A 119 5.02 -1.90 -14.33
N ARG A 120 4.83 -1.36 -13.11
CA ARG A 120 5.27 0.00 -12.72
C ARG A 120 6.66 0.01 -12.07
N LEU A 121 7.28 -1.16 -11.93
CA LEU A 121 8.66 -1.28 -11.51
C LEU A 121 9.60 -1.24 -12.72
N PRO A 122 10.77 -0.60 -12.60
CA PRO A 122 11.85 -0.75 -13.57
C PRO A 122 12.21 -2.23 -13.75
N GLY A 123 12.56 -2.64 -14.98
CA GLY A 123 12.79 -4.05 -15.32
C GLY A 123 13.78 -4.76 -14.38
N GLY A 124 14.90 -4.10 -14.04
CA GLY A 124 15.91 -4.68 -13.15
C GLY A 124 15.51 -4.80 -11.67
N LEU A 125 14.41 -4.19 -11.26
CA LEU A 125 13.88 -4.28 -9.88
C LEU A 125 12.63 -5.15 -9.78
N ARG A 126 11.99 -5.46 -10.91
CA ARG A 126 10.69 -6.15 -10.92
C ARG A 126 10.77 -7.52 -10.26
N GLU A 127 11.73 -8.35 -10.67
CA GLU A 127 11.86 -9.72 -10.16
C GLU A 127 12.17 -9.71 -8.66
N GLU A 128 13.24 -9.01 -8.25
CA GLU A 128 13.65 -8.91 -6.85
C GLU A 128 12.52 -8.43 -5.91
N ILE A 129 11.80 -7.39 -6.31
CA ILE A 129 10.74 -6.80 -5.49
C ILE A 129 9.53 -7.74 -5.43
N MET A 130 9.11 -8.28 -6.58
CA MET A 130 7.89 -9.08 -6.65
C MET A 130 8.06 -10.47 -6.05
N GLU A 131 9.28 -11.02 -5.97
CA GLU A 131 9.57 -12.25 -5.22
C GLU A 131 9.36 -12.10 -3.71
N ARG A 132 9.46 -10.88 -3.17
CA ARG A 132 9.19 -10.60 -1.76
C ARG A 132 7.68 -10.60 -1.45
N ILE A 133 6.83 -10.30 -2.43
CA ILE A 133 5.37 -10.23 -2.26
C ILE A 133 4.73 -11.50 -2.84
N VAL A 134 4.44 -12.44 -1.96
CA VAL A 134 3.91 -13.77 -2.31
C VAL A 134 2.40 -13.76 -2.20
N VAL A 135 1.74 -14.15 -3.29
CA VAL A 135 0.29 -14.37 -3.34
C VAL A 135 0.06 -15.87 -3.43
N LEU A 136 -0.71 -16.42 -2.50
CA LEU A 136 -1.06 -17.84 -2.45
C LEU A 136 -2.57 -17.99 -2.53
N GLU A 137 -3.04 -18.84 -3.42
CA GLU A 137 -4.45 -19.24 -3.47
C GLU A 137 -4.73 -20.28 -2.37
N ARG A 138 -5.85 -20.13 -1.65
CA ARG A 138 -6.30 -21.08 -0.63
C ARG A 138 -7.81 -21.21 -0.66
N GLY A 139 -8.32 -22.38 -1.06
CA GLY A 139 -9.72 -22.78 -0.86
C GLY A 139 -10.76 -21.73 -1.27
N GLY A 140 -10.57 -21.08 -2.44
CA GLY A 140 -11.46 -20.03 -2.94
C GLY A 140 -11.12 -18.59 -2.53
N GLY A 141 -10.08 -18.38 -1.70
CA GLY A 141 -9.58 -17.06 -1.32
C GLY A 141 -8.10 -16.86 -1.60
N VAL A 142 -7.56 -15.72 -1.16
CA VAL A 142 -6.17 -15.33 -1.37
C VAL A 142 -5.47 -15.00 -0.06
N LEU A 143 -4.24 -15.48 0.09
CA LEU A 143 -3.33 -15.12 1.16
C LEU A 143 -2.13 -14.36 0.59
N VAL A 144 -2.03 -13.07 0.93
CA VAL A 144 -0.87 -12.25 0.61
C VAL A 144 0.12 -12.31 1.78
N LYS A 145 1.40 -12.59 1.49
CA LYS A 145 2.51 -12.61 2.44
C LYS A 145 3.67 -11.74 1.94
N LEU A 146 4.39 -11.15 2.88
CA LEU A 146 5.68 -10.51 2.62
C LEU A 146 6.81 -11.39 3.15
N ARG A 147 7.72 -11.83 2.28
CA ARG A 147 8.96 -12.50 2.67
C ARG A 147 9.94 -11.43 3.17
N LYS A 148 10.39 -11.58 4.42
CA LYS A 148 11.50 -10.79 4.96
C LYS A 148 12.81 -11.46 4.53
N GLY A 149 13.64 -10.72 3.80
CA GLY A 149 15.02 -11.15 3.49
C GLY A 149 16.00 -10.69 4.57
N GLU A 150 17.30 -10.91 4.36
CA GLU A 150 18.34 -10.32 5.22
C GLU A 150 18.26 -8.78 5.21
N GLY A 151 18.49 -8.16 6.37
CA GLY A 151 18.41 -6.71 6.55
C GLY A 151 17.02 -6.14 6.85
N PHE A 152 16.14 -6.96 7.45
CA PHE A 152 14.86 -6.52 8.04
C PHE A 152 14.94 -6.43 9.56
#